data_AF-V4A1D7-F1
#
_entry.id   AF-V4A1D7-F1
#
_cell.length_a   1.000
_cell.length_b   1.000
_cell.length_c   1.000
_cell.angle_alpha   90.00
_cell.angle_beta   90.00
_cell.angle_gamma   90.00
#
_symmetry.space_group_name_H-M   'P 1'
#
loop_
_entity.id
_entity.type
_entity.pdbx_description
1 polymer ?
#
loop_
_entity_poly.entity_id
_entity_poly.type
_entity_poly.pdbx_seq_one_letter_code
_entity_poly.pdbx_strand_id
1 'polypeptide(L)'
;VEILAIVNDAVGTLMSAAHSDRNCEIGLILGTGCNACYMENLDNVGLWEAPGDDHPQQVIINTEWGAFGDNGCLDFIRTEYDLELDTYSINPGKQILEKMISGMYMGEIVRLVLERLTYEGLLLQGADRECALYERGRFYTKYVSEIESDHDEFFANTKQVLEELGV
;
A
#
# COMPACT_ATOMS: atom_id res chain seq x y z
N VAL A 1 9.07 -18.44 29.26
CA VAL A 1 9.01 -18.12 27.82
C VAL A 1 10.35 -17.49 27.47
N GLU A 2 11.05 -18.04 26.50
CA GLU A 2 12.35 -17.53 26.02
C GLU A 2 12.14 -16.97 24.61
N ILE A 3 12.55 -15.72 24.37
CA ILE A 3 12.38 -15.03 23.09
C ILE A 3 13.72 -15.09 22.36
N LEU A 4 13.77 -15.85 21.26
CA LEU A 4 15.01 -16.13 20.51
C LEU A 4 15.24 -15.20 19.32
N ALA A 5 14.19 -14.63 18.74
CA ALA A 5 14.28 -13.76 17.57
C ALA A 5 13.11 -12.78 17.50
N ILE A 6 13.35 -11.64 16.86
CA ILE A 6 12.34 -10.66 16.43
C ILE A 6 12.51 -10.53 14.92
N VAL A 7 11.42 -10.67 14.17
CA VAL A 7 11.46 -10.78 12.71
C VAL A 7 10.39 -9.87 12.11
N ASN A 8 10.74 -9.17 11.01
CA ASN A 8 9.77 -8.43 10.20
C ASN A 8 8.88 -9.41 9.39
N ASP A 9 7.63 -9.02 9.12
CA ASP A 9 6.64 -9.85 8.42
C ASP A 9 7.05 -10.24 6.99
N ALA A 10 7.66 -9.32 6.22
CA ALA A 10 8.22 -9.62 4.89
C ALA A 10 9.36 -10.64 4.99
N VAL A 11 10.22 -10.53 6.02
CA VAL A 11 11.29 -11.50 6.27
C VAL A 11 10.71 -12.86 6.65
N GLY A 12 9.70 -12.91 7.51
CA GLY A 12 8.98 -14.14 7.83
C GLY A 12 8.34 -14.79 6.60
N THR A 13 7.78 -13.96 5.72
CA THR A 13 7.19 -14.39 4.44
C THR A 13 8.23 -15.02 3.52
N LEU A 14 9.38 -14.36 3.35
CA LEU A 14 10.51 -14.91 2.60
C LEU A 14 10.98 -16.24 3.19
N MET A 15 11.26 -16.28 4.50
CA MET A 15 11.77 -17.49 5.15
C MET A 15 10.80 -18.68 5.04
N SER A 16 9.50 -18.42 5.17
CA SER A 16 8.47 -19.44 5.02
C SER A 16 8.41 -19.99 3.58
N ALA A 17 8.50 -19.12 2.58
CA ALA A 17 8.52 -19.54 1.17
C ALA A 17 9.83 -20.26 0.82
N ALA A 18 10.97 -19.73 1.25
CA ALA A 18 12.30 -20.28 1.04
C ALA A 18 12.48 -21.68 1.67
N HIS A 19 11.70 -21.99 2.72
CA HIS A 19 11.67 -23.34 3.29
C HIS A 19 11.17 -24.39 2.28
N SER A 20 10.23 -24.01 1.41
CA SER A 20 9.64 -24.91 0.40
C SER A 20 10.34 -24.80 -0.95
N ASP A 21 10.73 -23.60 -1.36
CA ASP A 21 11.46 -23.32 -2.60
C ASP A 21 12.75 -22.56 -2.30
N ARG A 22 13.89 -23.24 -2.40
CA ARG A 22 15.21 -22.66 -2.10
C ARG A 22 15.63 -21.55 -3.07
N ASN A 23 14.92 -21.34 -4.17
CA ASN A 23 15.19 -20.24 -5.10
C ASN A 23 14.41 -18.95 -4.72
N CYS A 24 13.58 -18.99 -3.66
CA CYS A 24 12.89 -17.80 -3.19
C CYS A 24 13.86 -16.87 -2.47
N GLU A 25 14.15 -15.72 -3.09
CA GLU A 25 15.08 -14.72 -2.56
C GLU A 25 14.42 -13.37 -2.25
N ILE A 26 13.10 -13.22 -2.47
CA ILE A 26 12.34 -12.00 -2.22
C ILE A 26 11.07 -12.33 -1.43
N GLY A 27 10.85 -11.60 -0.35
CA GLY A 27 9.57 -11.54 0.37
C GLY A 27 8.88 -10.22 0.06
N LEU A 28 7.59 -10.27 -0.26
CA LEU A 28 6.80 -9.11 -0.64
C LEU A 28 5.48 -9.12 0.14
N ILE A 29 5.16 -7.98 0.76
CA ILE A 29 3.88 -7.72 1.41
C ILE A 29 3.16 -6.67 0.58
N LEU A 30 2.00 -7.06 0.04
CA LEU A 30 1.05 -6.15 -0.62
C LEU A 30 -0.31 -6.36 0.06
N GLY A 31 -0.65 -5.47 0.99
CA GLY A 31 -1.87 -5.55 1.77
C GLY A 31 -2.23 -4.18 2.34
N THR A 32 -2.55 -4.12 3.63
CA THR A 32 -2.77 -2.83 4.32
C THR A 32 -1.54 -1.91 4.17
N GLY A 33 -0.34 -2.46 4.35
CA GLY A 33 0.92 -1.80 4.03
C GLY A 33 1.59 -2.37 2.79
N CYS A 34 2.75 -1.82 2.45
CA CYS A 34 3.60 -2.31 1.37
C CYS A 34 5.05 -2.39 1.83
N ASN A 35 5.63 -3.59 1.81
CA ASN A 35 7.05 -3.78 2.15
C ASN A 35 7.68 -4.92 1.34
N ALA A 36 9.00 -4.88 1.19
CA ALA A 36 9.77 -5.98 0.63
C ALA A 36 11.05 -6.24 1.42
N CYS A 37 11.48 -7.50 1.38
CA CYS A 37 12.81 -7.89 1.79
C CYS A 37 13.42 -8.81 0.74
N TYR A 38 14.74 -8.93 0.74
CA TYR A 38 15.43 -9.81 -0.19
C TYR A 38 16.74 -10.33 0.40
N MET A 39 17.26 -11.40 -0.19
CA MET A 39 18.59 -11.92 0.12
C MET A 39 19.66 -11.11 -0.61
N GLU A 40 20.56 -10.48 0.13
CA GLU A 40 21.67 -9.68 -0.40
C GLU A 40 23.01 -10.38 -0.12
N ASN A 41 23.96 -10.28 -1.05
CA ASN A 41 25.33 -10.64 -0.80
C ASN A 41 25.94 -9.66 0.20
N LEU A 42 26.54 -10.20 1.27
CA LEU A 42 27.11 -9.37 2.32
C LEU A 42 28.19 -8.41 1.82
N ASP A 43 28.91 -8.75 0.74
CA ASP A 43 29.91 -7.89 0.10
C ASP A 43 29.32 -6.54 -0.40
N ASN A 44 28.01 -6.49 -0.66
CA ASN A 44 27.31 -5.26 -1.07
C ASN A 44 26.86 -4.41 0.12
N VAL A 45 26.92 -4.94 1.35
CA VAL A 45 26.38 -4.30 2.55
C VAL A 45 27.48 -3.53 3.28
N GLY A 46 27.74 -2.29 2.84
CA GLY A 46 28.81 -1.44 3.37
C GLY A 46 28.65 -1.00 4.84
N LEU A 47 27.50 -1.25 5.46
CA LEU A 47 27.22 -0.90 6.86
C LEU A 47 27.36 -2.10 7.83
N TRP A 48 27.70 -3.29 7.32
CA TRP A 48 27.82 -4.48 8.16
C TRP A 48 29.15 -4.48 8.93
N GLU A 49 29.08 -4.23 10.23
CA GLU A 49 30.21 -4.39 11.14
C GLU A 49 30.10 -5.78 11.82
N ALA A 50 30.80 -6.79 11.29
CA ALA A 50 30.81 -8.10 11.95
C ALA A 50 31.81 -8.13 13.11
N PRO A 51 31.40 -8.53 14.32
CA PRO A 51 32.35 -8.92 15.35
C PRO A 51 32.80 -10.38 15.15
N GLY A 52 34.07 -10.59 14.79
CA GLY A 52 34.74 -11.89 14.82
C GLY A 52 34.86 -12.66 13.50
N ASP A 53 35.27 -13.93 13.59
CA ASP A 53 35.63 -14.78 12.44
C ASP A 53 34.42 -15.45 11.74
N ASP A 54 33.20 -15.30 12.28
CA ASP A 54 31.98 -15.91 11.75
C ASP A 54 31.24 -14.91 10.85
N HIS A 55 31.57 -14.94 9.57
CA HIS A 55 31.08 -14.00 8.56
C HIS A 55 30.13 -14.74 7.60
N PRO A 56 28.81 -14.46 7.60
CA PRO A 56 27.90 -15.06 6.63
C PRO A 56 28.20 -14.54 5.22
N GLN A 57 27.86 -15.32 4.19
CA GLN A 57 28.02 -14.89 2.79
C GLN A 57 26.87 -13.98 2.33
N GLN A 58 25.69 -14.14 2.93
CA GLN A 58 24.48 -13.41 2.55
C GLN A 58 23.70 -13.01 3.80
N VAL A 59 22.88 -11.97 3.66
CA VAL A 59 22.01 -11.44 4.71
C VAL A 59 20.67 -11.03 4.11
N ILE A 60 19.58 -11.20 4.86
CA ILE A 60 18.28 -10.68 4.44
C ILE A 60 18.21 -9.18 4.76
N ILE A 61 17.95 -8.37 3.75
CA ILE A 61 17.70 -6.93 3.89
C ILE A 61 16.21 -6.70 3.92
N ASN A 62 15.70 -6.24 5.07
CA ASN A 62 14.39 -5.61 5.14
C ASN A 62 14.51 -4.18 4.63
N THR A 63 13.81 -3.85 3.54
CA THR A 63 13.98 -2.56 2.88
C THR A 63 13.21 -1.43 3.55
N GLU A 64 12.09 -1.74 4.21
CA GLU A 64 11.11 -0.76 4.67
C GLU A 64 10.79 0.27 3.56
N TRP A 65 10.62 -0.22 2.32
CA TRP A 65 10.58 0.62 1.12
C TRP A 65 9.37 1.55 1.03
N GLY A 66 8.41 1.45 1.97
CA GLY A 66 7.24 2.31 2.02
C GLY A 66 7.60 3.79 2.09
N ALA A 67 8.75 4.11 2.70
CA ALA A 67 9.32 5.46 2.80
C ALA A 67 10.01 5.95 1.51
N PHE A 68 10.09 5.14 0.46
CA PHE A 68 10.62 5.61 -0.82
C PHE A 68 9.76 6.76 -1.35
N GLY A 69 10.39 7.87 -1.74
CA GLY A 69 9.70 9.11 -2.11
C GLY A 69 9.58 10.15 -1.00
N ASP A 70 9.84 9.83 0.27
CA ASP A 70 9.77 10.77 1.40
C ASP A 70 10.71 11.99 1.23
N ASN A 71 11.75 11.86 0.41
CA ASN A 71 12.70 12.91 0.07
C ASN A 71 12.31 13.73 -1.18
N GLY A 72 11.11 13.52 -1.72
CA GLY A 72 10.59 14.19 -2.92
C GLY A 72 11.02 13.55 -4.24
N CYS A 73 11.75 12.43 -4.24
CA CYS A 73 12.18 11.79 -5.50
C CYS A 73 11.01 11.25 -6.35
N LEU A 74 9.82 11.09 -5.76
CA LEU A 74 8.60 10.67 -6.45
C LEU A 74 7.62 11.81 -6.72
N ASP A 75 7.94 13.07 -6.39
CA ASP A 75 6.98 14.18 -6.51
C ASP A 75 6.51 14.40 -7.96
N PHE A 76 7.33 14.02 -8.94
CA PHE A 76 6.98 14.15 -10.36
C PHE A 76 5.86 13.22 -10.84
N ILE A 77 5.53 12.16 -10.09
CA ILE A 77 4.42 11.24 -10.39
C ILE A 77 3.22 11.42 -9.47
N ARG A 78 3.37 12.18 -8.37
CA ARG A 78 2.29 12.39 -7.41
C ARG A 78 1.25 13.33 -7.98
N THR A 79 0.00 12.90 -7.92
CA THR A 79 -1.16 13.71 -8.30
C THR A 79 -1.59 14.62 -7.14
N GLU A 80 -2.49 15.55 -7.44
CA GLU A 80 -3.19 16.34 -6.40
C GLU A 80 -3.93 15.46 -5.37
N TYR A 81 -4.45 14.30 -5.79
CA TYR A 81 -5.11 13.35 -4.90
C TYR A 81 -4.13 12.67 -3.95
N ASP A 82 -2.93 12.29 -4.43
CA ASP A 82 -1.87 11.73 -3.59
C ASP A 82 -1.34 12.76 -2.57
N LEU A 83 -1.25 14.03 -2.98
CA LEU A 83 -0.84 15.14 -2.12
C LEU A 83 -1.89 15.43 -1.04
N GLU A 84 -3.17 15.44 -1.41
CA GLU A 84 -4.26 15.64 -0.46
C GLU A 84 -4.36 14.48 0.54
N LEU A 85 -4.34 13.24 0.05
CA LEU A 85 -4.35 12.04 0.89
C LEU A 85 -3.20 12.07 1.92
N ASP A 86 -1.99 12.39 1.47
CA ASP A 86 -0.81 12.48 2.32
C ASP A 86 -0.94 13.60 3.36
N THR A 87 -1.41 14.79 2.95
CA THR A 87 -1.60 15.97 3.82
C THR A 87 -2.47 15.65 5.02
N TYR A 88 -3.55 14.89 4.80
CA TYR A 88 -4.48 14.52 5.87
C TYR A 88 -4.17 13.16 6.51
N SER A 89 -3.15 12.44 6.05
CA SER A 89 -2.79 11.11 6.61
C SER A 89 -2.33 11.19 8.06
N ILE A 90 -2.18 10.03 8.71
CA ILE A 90 -1.70 9.93 10.10
C ILE A 90 -0.23 10.41 10.21
N ASN A 91 0.52 10.31 9.12
CA ASN A 91 1.95 10.58 9.03
C ASN A 91 2.28 11.40 7.77
N PRO A 92 1.90 12.69 7.70
CA PRO A 92 2.13 13.52 6.51
C PRO A 92 3.62 13.59 6.12
N GLY A 93 3.91 13.48 4.81
CA GLY A 93 5.27 13.50 4.27
C GLY A 93 6.10 12.25 4.55
N LYS A 94 5.47 11.17 5.03
CA LYS A 94 6.08 9.87 5.30
C LYS A 94 5.38 8.75 4.57
N GLN A 95 6.08 7.65 4.34
CA GLN A 95 5.51 6.46 3.71
C GLN A 95 4.91 6.75 2.32
N ILE A 96 5.59 7.58 1.51
CA ILE A 96 5.06 8.07 0.24
C ILE A 96 4.73 6.92 -0.73
N LEU A 97 5.65 5.97 -0.95
CA LEU A 97 5.41 4.83 -1.82
C LEU A 97 4.26 3.95 -1.30
N GLU A 98 4.21 3.72 0.02
CA GLU A 98 3.14 2.93 0.62
C GLU A 98 1.78 3.56 0.40
N LYS A 99 1.66 4.89 0.54
CA LYS A 99 0.41 5.62 0.28
C LYS A 99 -0.08 5.53 -1.15
N MET A 100 0.85 5.38 -2.10
CA MET A 100 0.52 5.29 -3.53
C MET A 100 0.14 3.86 -3.97
N ILE A 101 0.45 2.83 -3.18
CA ILE A 101 0.33 1.43 -3.62
C ILE A 101 -0.56 0.59 -2.69
N SER A 102 -0.54 0.85 -1.38
CA SER A 102 -1.13 -0.08 -0.42
C SER A 102 -2.66 -0.04 -0.39
N GLY A 103 -3.23 -1.16 0.03
CA GLY A 103 -4.66 -1.31 0.20
C GLY A 103 -5.24 -0.47 1.34
N MET A 104 -4.44 0.18 2.20
CA MET A 104 -4.98 1.13 3.17
C MET A 104 -5.46 2.43 2.50
N TYR A 105 -4.85 2.83 1.39
CA TYR A 105 -5.02 4.16 0.79
C TYR A 105 -5.72 4.14 -0.57
N MET A 106 -5.72 3.00 -1.26
CA MET A 106 -6.31 2.85 -2.58
C MET A 106 -7.77 3.32 -2.67
N GLY A 107 -8.62 2.91 -1.73
CA GLY A 107 -10.02 3.35 -1.70
C GLY A 107 -10.18 4.86 -1.50
N GLU A 108 -9.31 5.49 -0.70
CA GLU A 108 -9.37 6.93 -0.46
C GLU A 108 -8.95 7.75 -1.67
N ILE A 109 -7.98 7.27 -2.47
CA ILE A 109 -7.64 7.90 -3.76
C ILE A 109 -8.86 7.88 -4.70
N VAL A 110 -9.53 6.74 -4.82
CA VAL A 110 -10.75 6.62 -5.64
C VAL A 110 -11.84 7.56 -5.13
N ARG A 111 -12.04 7.63 -3.80
CA ARG A 111 -13.00 8.55 -3.18
C ARG A 111 -12.74 10.00 -3.55
N LEU A 112 -11.49 10.46 -3.44
CA LEU A 112 -11.12 11.86 -3.73
C LEU A 112 -11.40 12.23 -5.20
N VAL A 113 -11.11 11.30 -6.12
CA VAL A 113 -11.45 11.49 -7.55
C VAL A 113 -12.96 11.56 -7.76
N LEU A 114 -13.71 10.62 -7.19
CA LEU A 114 -15.17 10.58 -7.31
C LEU A 114 -15.83 11.81 -6.68
N GLU A 115 -15.37 12.23 -5.49
CA GLU A 115 -15.81 13.44 -4.82
C GLU A 115 -15.60 14.66 -5.70
N ARG A 116 -14.41 14.80 -6.30
CA ARG A 116 -14.09 15.93 -7.19
C ARG A 116 -14.99 15.97 -8.42
N LEU A 117 -15.13 14.84 -9.11
CA LEU A 117 -15.98 14.73 -10.30
C LEU A 117 -17.46 14.98 -9.97
N THR A 118 -17.91 14.56 -8.80
CA THR A 118 -19.28 14.80 -8.33
C THR A 118 -19.49 16.26 -7.97
N TYR A 119 -18.54 16.89 -7.30
CA TYR A 119 -18.57 18.31 -6.98
C TYR A 119 -18.63 19.18 -8.23
N GLU A 120 -17.89 18.81 -9.28
CA GLU A 120 -17.89 19.49 -10.58
C GLU A 120 -19.11 19.18 -11.46
N GLY A 121 -20.00 18.27 -11.03
CA GLY A 121 -21.19 17.87 -11.77
C GLY A 121 -20.90 17.00 -13.00
N LEU A 122 -19.71 16.39 -13.06
CA LEU A 122 -19.30 15.50 -14.16
C LEU A 122 -19.76 14.06 -13.95
N LEU A 123 -19.92 13.64 -12.69
CA LEU A 123 -20.36 12.31 -12.29
C LEU A 123 -21.41 12.41 -11.16
N LEU A 124 -22.23 11.38 -10.94
CA LEU A 124 -23.14 11.23 -9.78
C LEU A 124 -23.96 12.49 -9.46
N GLN A 125 -24.50 13.13 -10.50
CA GLN A 125 -25.29 14.35 -10.36
C GLN A 125 -26.51 14.11 -9.47
N GLY A 126 -26.68 14.94 -8.45
CA GLY A 126 -27.77 14.81 -7.48
C GLY A 126 -27.43 13.98 -6.24
N ALA A 127 -26.20 13.45 -6.12
CA ALA A 127 -25.72 12.83 -4.90
C ALA A 127 -25.91 13.77 -3.69
N ASP A 128 -26.46 13.22 -2.60
CA ASP A 128 -26.64 13.96 -1.36
C ASP A 128 -25.27 14.37 -0.79
N ARG A 129 -25.13 15.62 -0.35
CA ARG A 129 -23.90 16.10 0.28
C ARG A 129 -23.64 15.44 1.64
N GLU A 130 -24.66 14.81 2.23
CA GLU A 130 -24.55 14.03 3.47
C GLU A 130 -24.21 12.54 3.24
N CYS A 131 -24.08 12.10 1.97
CA CYS A 131 -23.74 10.70 1.67
C CYS A 131 -22.29 10.36 2.04
N ALA A 132 -21.98 9.07 2.11
CA ALA A 132 -20.69 8.57 2.56
C ALA A 132 -19.53 8.91 1.62
N LEU A 133 -19.80 9.29 0.36
CA LEU A 133 -18.76 9.74 -0.58
C LEU A 133 -17.96 10.95 -0.06
N TYR A 134 -18.62 11.85 0.67
CA TYR A 134 -18.01 13.06 1.24
C TYR A 134 -17.38 12.82 2.63
N GLU A 135 -17.39 11.58 3.12
CA GLU A 135 -16.76 11.20 4.39
C GLU A 135 -15.46 10.43 4.14
N ARG A 136 -14.35 10.98 4.63
CA ARG A 136 -13.01 10.38 4.51
C ARG A 136 -12.95 8.96 5.06
N GLY A 137 -12.32 8.06 4.31
CA GLY A 137 -12.12 6.67 4.70
C GLY A 137 -13.36 5.79 4.60
N ARG A 138 -14.47 6.28 4.03
CA ARG A 138 -15.68 5.47 3.79
C ARG A 138 -15.68 4.72 2.48
N PHE A 139 -14.77 5.05 1.56
CA PHE A 139 -14.57 4.24 0.36
C PHE A 139 -13.50 3.18 0.64
N TYR A 140 -13.93 1.96 0.96
CA TYR A 140 -13.02 0.89 1.32
C TYR A 140 -12.35 0.29 0.08
N THR A 141 -11.14 -0.25 0.23
CA THR A 141 -10.43 -0.94 -0.86
C THR A 141 -11.19 -2.14 -1.42
N LYS A 142 -12.05 -2.79 -0.61
CA LYS A 142 -12.96 -3.83 -1.13
C LYS A 142 -13.88 -3.31 -2.24
N TYR A 143 -14.31 -2.04 -2.18
CA TYR A 143 -15.16 -1.44 -3.21
C TYR A 143 -14.43 -1.29 -4.53
N VAL A 144 -13.13 -1.02 -4.51
CA VAL A 144 -12.29 -1.01 -5.72
C VAL A 144 -12.25 -2.40 -6.34
N SER A 145 -12.00 -3.44 -5.54
CA SER A 145 -12.03 -4.83 -6.01
C SER A 145 -13.39 -5.26 -6.55
N GLU A 146 -14.47 -4.90 -5.87
CA GLU A 146 -15.86 -5.23 -6.25
C GLU A 146 -16.22 -4.56 -7.59
N ILE A 147 -15.91 -3.29 -7.77
CA ILE A 147 -16.12 -2.55 -9.03
C ILE A 147 -15.30 -3.17 -10.17
N GLU A 148 -14.00 -3.42 -9.98
CA GLU A 148 -13.13 -4.04 -11.00
C GLU A 148 -13.56 -5.47 -11.37
N SER A 149 -14.29 -6.15 -10.48
CA SER A 149 -14.82 -7.49 -10.73
C SER A 149 -16.11 -7.52 -11.56
N ASP A 150 -16.71 -6.36 -11.85
CA ASP A 150 -17.85 -6.28 -12.75
C ASP A 150 -17.42 -6.63 -14.18
N HIS A 151 -17.97 -7.73 -14.68
CA HIS A 151 -17.80 -8.17 -16.07
C HIS A 151 -19.14 -8.30 -16.80
N ASP A 152 -20.25 -8.05 -16.10
CA ASP A 152 -21.59 -8.02 -16.67
C ASP A 152 -21.95 -6.63 -17.19
N GLU A 153 -22.88 -6.57 -18.15
CA GLU A 153 -23.34 -5.31 -18.75
C GLU A 153 -24.14 -4.42 -17.78
N PHE A 154 -24.51 -4.95 -16.62
CA PHE A 154 -25.36 -4.28 -15.63
C PHE A 154 -24.56 -3.62 -14.50
N PHE A 155 -23.26 -3.90 -14.37
CA PHE A 155 -22.38 -3.38 -13.32
C PHE A 155 -22.99 -3.57 -11.93
N ALA A 156 -23.37 -4.81 -11.61
CA ALA A 156 -24.14 -5.11 -10.41
C ALA A 156 -23.40 -4.74 -9.12
N ASN A 157 -22.09 -5.03 -9.03
CA ASN A 157 -21.31 -4.71 -7.85
C ASN A 157 -21.12 -3.19 -7.72
N THR A 158 -20.83 -2.50 -8.82
CA THR A 158 -20.72 -1.04 -8.84
C THR A 158 -21.98 -0.37 -8.32
N LYS A 159 -23.17 -0.83 -8.78
CA LYS A 159 -24.45 -0.32 -8.27
C LYS A 159 -24.61 -0.55 -6.78
N GLN A 160 -24.29 -1.75 -6.30
CA GLN A 160 -24.35 -2.05 -4.87
C GLN A 160 -23.41 -1.16 -4.05
N VAL A 161 -22.18 -0.92 -4.52
CA VAL A 161 -21.24 -0.01 -3.87
C VAL A 161 -21.80 1.41 -3.79
N LEU A 162 -22.37 1.93 -4.88
CA LEU A 162 -22.97 3.27 -4.90
C LEU A 162 -24.17 3.36 -3.93
N GLU A 163 -25.02 2.33 -3.88
CA GLU A 163 -26.12 2.24 -2.91
C GLU A 163 -25.59 2.22 -1.45
N GLU A 164 -24.52 1.47 -1.17
CA GLU A 164 -23.88 1.46 0.15
C GLU A 164 -23.29 2.83 0.53
N LEU A 165 -22.85 3.62 -0.45
CA LEU A 165 -22.39 4.99 -0.24
C LEU A 165 -23.54 6.00 -0.09
N GLY A 166 -24.78 5.61 -0.39
CA GLY A 166 -25.95 6.47 -0.36
C GLY A 166 -26.04 7.42 -1.57
N VAL A 167 -25.53 6.98 -2.73
CA VAL A 167 -25.53 7.75 -3.99
C VAL A 167 -26.49 7.16 -5.00
#